data_AF-A0A847EHK2-F1
#
_entry.id   AF-A0A847EHK2-F1
#
_cell.length_a   1.000
_cell.length_b   1.000
_cell.length_c   1.000
_cell.angle_alpha   90.00
_cell.angle_beta   90.00
_cell.angle_gamma   90.00
#
_symmetry.space_group_name_H-M   'P 1'
#
loop_
_entity.id
_entity.type
_entity.pdbx_description
1 polymer ?
#
loop_
_entity_poly.entity_id
_entity_poly.type
_entity_poly.pdbx_seq_one_letter_code
_entity_poly.pdbx_strand_id
1 'polypeptide(L)'
;MTNDTAEKAYQLGKKYEHDFGGCSQCVVAALQDAFDMQNGDVFKAATGLAAGGGACIDGNCGAYSGAIMMLSLLLGRQRNDIEDKAGAMFKNFTLVSKLH
;
A
#
# COMPACT_ATOMS: atom_id res chain seq x y z
N MET A 1 -16.33 -0.87 -13.93
CA MET A 1 -15.21 0.06 -13.66
C MET A 1 -13.91 -0.67 -13.31
N THR A 2 -13.63 -1.90 -13.76
CA THR A 2 -12.80 -2.77 -12.90
C THR A 2 -11.61 -3.49 -13.53
N ASN A 3 -11.46 -3.57 -14.86
CA ASN A 3 -10.33 -4.32 -15.42
C ASN A 3 -9.09 -3.44 -15.72
N ASP A 4 -9.29 -2.21 -16.17
CA ASP A 4 -8.18 -1.37 -16.65
C ASP A 4 -7.24 -0.91 -15.52
N THR A 5 -7.78 -0.36 -14.42
CA THR A 5 -6.95 0.15 -13.32
C THR A 5 -6.22 -0.96 -12.55
N ALA A 6 -6.90 -2.08 -12.30
CA ALA A 6 -6.29 -3.22 -11.60
C ALA A 6 -5.20 -3.87 -12.45
N GLU A 7 -5.45 -4.06 -13.75
CA GLU A 7 -4.46 -4.57 -14.69
C GLU A 7 -3.28 -3.58 -14.83
N LYS A 8 -3.55 -2.27 -14.93
CA LYS A 8 -2.51 -1.23 -14.94
C LYS A 8 -1.64 -1.32 -13.69
N ALA A 9 -2.23 -1.38 -12.49
CA ALA A 9 -1.48 -1.53 -11.24
C ALA A 9 -0.64 -2.82 -11.23
N TYR A 10 -1.19 -3.92 -11.72
CA TYR A 10 -0.47 -5.19 -11.82
C TYR A 10 0.74 -5.11 -12.77
N GLN A 11 0.58 -4.51 -13.95
CA GLN A 11 1.66 -4.34 -14.92
C GLN A 11 2.73 -3.37 -14.42
N LEU A 12 2.32 -2.25 -13.81
CA LEU A 12 3.25 -1.32 -13.18
C LEU A 12 4.02 -1.97 -12.03
N GLY A 13 3.36 -2.74 -11.17
CA GLY A 13 4.02 -3.45 -10.06
C GLY A 13 5.13 -4.39 -10.54
N LYS A 14 4.85 -5.19 -11.59
CA LYS A 14 5.87 -6.05 -12.21
C LYS A 14 7.02 -5.26 -12.81
N LYS A 15 6.71 -4.17 -13.52
CA LYS A 15 7.72 -3.30 -14.13
C LYS A 15 8.62 -2.69 -13.05
N TYR A 16 8.03 -2.18 -11.98
CA TYR A 16 8.74 -1.52 -10.89
C TYR A 16 9.62 -2.49 -10.08
N GLU A 17 9.14 -3.72 -9.86
CA GLU A 17 9.97 -4.77 -9.27
C GLU A 17 11.20 -5.08 -10.13
N HIS A 18 11.05 -5.11 -11.46
CA HIS A 18 12.17 -5.29 -12.38
C HIS A 18 13.11 -4.07 -12.40
N ASP A 19 12.57 -2.86 -12.46
CA ASP A 19 13.34 -1.64 -12.72
C ASP A 19 14.10 -1.14 -11.48
N PHE A 20 13.52 -1.25 -10.28
CA PHE A 20 14.13 -0.72 -9.06
C PHE A 20 13.93 -1.56 -7.79
N GLY A 21 13.05 -2.56 -7.79
CA GLY A 21 12.84 -3.46 -6.66
C GLY A 21 12.29 -2.76 -5.41
N GLY A 22 12.38 -3.42 -4.26
CA GLY A 22 11.79 -2.91 -3.02
C GLY A 22 10.27 -3.12 -3.02
N CYS A 23 9.85 -4.37 -2.79
CA CYS A 23 8.48 -4.83 -3.04
C CYS A 23 7.35 -3.97 -2.43
N SER A 24 7.54 -3.36 -1.26
CA SER A 24 6.59 -2.40 -0.67
C SER A 24 6.48 -1.10 -1.46
N GLN A 25 7.63 -0.54 -1.89
CA GLN A 25 7.69 0.66 -2.71
C GLN A 25 7.12 0.41 -4.11
N CYS A 26 7.40 -0.74 -4.72
CA CYS A 26 6.83 -1.14 -6.00
C CYS A 26 5.30 -1.11 -5.98
N VAL A 27 4.67 -1.73 -4.98
CA VAL A 27 3.21 -1.78 -4.85
C VAL A 27 2.64 -0.39 -4.60
N VAL A 28 3.25 0.40 -3.70
CA VAL A 28 2.81 1.77 -3.42
C VAL A 28 2.87 2.62 -4.69
N ALA A 29 3.99 2.64 -5.40
CA ALA A 29 4.14 3.42 -6.64
C ALA A 29 3.14 2.96 -7.72
N ALA A 30 2.99 1.65 -7.93
CA ALA A 30 2.07 1.12 -8.93
C ALA A 30 0.62 1.51 -8.66
N LEU A 31 0.18 1.47 -7.40
CA LEU A 31 -1.16 1.89 -7.01
C LEU A 31 -1.32 3.40 -7.11
N GLN A 32 -0.33 4.19 -6.67
CA GLN A 32 -0.37 5.64 -6.82
C GLN A 32 -0.51 6.06 -8.29
N ASP A 33 0.25 5.45 -9.20
CA ASP A 33 0.19 5.78 -10.63
C ASP A 33 -1.06 5.20 -11.33
N ALA A 34 -1.58 4.08 -10.85
CA ALA A 34 -2.82 3.51 -11.37
C ALA A 34 -4.03 4.39 -11.02
N PHE A 35 -4.06 4.95 -9.80
CA PHE A 35 -5.14 5.80 -9.31
C PHE A 35 -4.91 7.31 -9.49
N ASP A 36 -3.76 7.73 -10.02
CA ASP A 36 -3.33 9.13 -10.13
C ASP A 36 -3.30 9.86 -8.77
N MET A 37 -2.75 9.18 -7.76
CA MET A 37 -2.71 9.60 -6.34
C MET A 37 -1.29 9.61 -5.79
N GLN A 38 -0.38 10.29 -6.47
CA GLN A 38 1.03 10.34 -6.05
C GLN A 38 1.19 11.00 -4.68
N ASN A 39 1.92 10.33 -3.80
CA ASN A 39 2.29 10.83 -2.48
C ASN A 39 3.72 10.37 -2.15
N GLY A 40 4.66 11.31 -2.30
CA GLY A 40 6.09 11.05 -2.10
C GLY A 40 6.45 10.65 -0.67
N ASP A 41 5.73 11.15 0.34
CA ASP A 41 5.97 10.80 1.74
C ASP A 41 5.58 9.36 2.03
N VAL A 42 4.44 8.90 1.48
CA VAL A 42 3.99 7.50 1.58
C VAL A 42 4.94 6.56 0.85
N PHE A 43 5.38 6.93 -0.36
CA PHE A 43 6.38 6.16 -1.12
C PHE A 43 7.70 6.04 -0.35
N LYS A 44 8.20 7.14 0.20
CA LYS A 44 9.42 7.16 1.01
C LYS A 44 9.28 6.34 2.29
N ALA A 45 8.15 6.43 2.98
CA ALA A 45 7.88 5.68 4.22
C ALA A 45 7.81 4.17 4.00
N ALA A 46 7.46 3.70 2.79
CA ALA A 46 7.38 2.29 2.47
C ALA A 46 8.76 1.58 2.34
N THR A 47 9.86 2.32 2.25
CA THR A 47 11.22 1.80 2.00
C THR A 47 11.60 0.65 2.94
N GLY A 48 11.49 0.87 4.25
CA GLY A 48 11.91 -0.10 5.27
C GLY A 48 10.94 -1.26 5.49
N LEU A 49 9.93 -1.42 4.65
CA LEU A 49 8.99 -2.56 4.68
C LEU A 49 9.36 -3.62 3.65
N ALA A 50 10.31 -3.35 2.74
CA ALA A 50 10.71 -4.27 1.68
C ALA A 50 11.47 -5.48 2.22
N ALA A 51 11.49 -6.61 1.51
CA ALA A 51 12.27 -7.80 1.91
C ALA A 51 12.03 -8.28 3.36
N GLY A 52 10.77 -8.25 3.80
CA GLY A 52 10.40 -8.59 5.19
C GLY A 52 10.73 -7.47 6.19
N GLY A 53 11.01 -6.25 5.72
CA GLY A 53 11.30 -5.07 6.52
C GLY A 53 12.69 -4.47 6.25
N GLY A 54 13.60 -4.63 7.19
CA GLY A 54 14.99 -4.20 7.03
C GLY A 54 15.84 -5.22 6.26
N ALA A 55 15.27 -5.89 5.25
CA ALA A 55 15.85 -7.11 4.64
C ALA A 55 16.09 -8.25 5.65
N CYS A 56 15.32 -8.29 6.73
CA CYS A 56 15.41 -9.31 7.78
C CYS A 56 14.76 -10.65 7.38
N ILE A 57 13.84 -10.64 6.40
CA ILE A 57 13.16 -11.83 5.85
C ILE A 57 12.26 -12.57 6.89
N ASP A 58 12.06 -11.98 8.07
CA ASP A 58 11.24 -12.54 9.16
C ASP A 58 9.98 -11.71 9.49
N GLY A 59 9.82 -10.55 8.83
CA GLY A 59 8.63 -9.70 8.96
C GLY A 59 7.55 -9.97 7.89
N ASN A 60 6.56 -9.08 7.86
CA ASN A 60 5.48 -9.15 6.87
C ASN A 60 6.01 -8.97 5.44
N CYS A 61 5.35 -9.62 4.47
CA CYS A 61 5.62 -9.39 3.05
C CYS A 61 5.50 -7.88 2.72
N GLY A 62 6.52 -7.32 2.07
CA GLY A 62 6.55 -5.89 1.76
C GLY A 62 5.47 -5.48 0.76
N ALA A 63 5.22 -6.28 -0.27
CA ALA A 63 4.14 -6.04 -1.23
C ALA A 63 2.76 -5.99 -0.55
N TYR A 64 2.50 -6.95 0.36
CA TYR A 64 1.28 -6.98 1.15
C TYR A 64 1.16 -5.75 2.07
N SER A 65 2.25 -5.40 2.75
CA SER A 65 2.31 -4.22 3.63
C SER A 65 2.07 -2.92 2.85
N GLY A 66 2.64 -2.79 1.64
CA GLY A 66 2.41 -1.64 0.76
C GLY A 66 0.96 -1.52 0.29
N ALA A 67 0.30 -2.64 -0.03
CA ALA A 67 -1.14 -2.63 -0.36
C ALA A 67 -2.00 -2.17 0.83
N ILE A 68 -1.70 -2.66 2.04
CA ILE A 68 -2.35 -2.21 3.28
C ILE A 68 -2.17 -0.71 3.49
N MET A 69 -0.96 -0.18 3.27
CA MET A 69 -0.70 1.26 3.37
C MET A 69 -1.62 2.07 2.44
N MET A 70 -1.77 1.65 1.18
CA MET A 70 -2.61 2.38 0.22
C MET A 70 -4.10 2.32 0.58
N LEU A 71 -4.61 1.17 1.01
CA LEU A 71 -5.99 1.08 1.50
C LEU A 71 -6.21 1.96 2.74
N SER A 72 -5.22 2.00 3.63
CA SER A 72 -5.28 2.78 4.88
C SER A 72 -5.11 4.29 4.66
N LEU A 73 -4.44 4.69 3.58
CA LEU A 73 -4.36 6.07 3.15
C LEU A 73 -5.73 6.60 2.70
N LEU A 74 -6.52 5.75 2.03
CA LEU A 74 -7.87 6.08 1.54
C LEU A 74 -8.93 6.01 2.64
N LEU A 75 -8.82 5.01 3.50
CA LEU A 75 -9.76 4.74 4.58
C LEU A 75 -8.98 4.44 5.85
N GLY A 76 -8.72 5.45 6.66
CA GLY A 76 -7.98 5.32 7.90
C GLY A 76 -8.36 6.40 8.90
N ARG A 77 -8.03 6.15 10.15
CA ARG A 77 -8.18 7.13 11.23
C ARG A 77 -7.13 8.23 11.08
N GLN A 78 -7.54 9.49 11.24
CA GLN A 78 -6.64 10.64 11.13
C GLN A 78 -6.06 11.03 12.49
N ARG A 79 -4.87 11.64 12.49
CA ARG A 79 -4.17 12.03 13.72
C ARG A 79 -4.88 13.15 14.51
N ASN A 80 -5.66 13.99 13.85
CA ASN A 80 -6.47 15.03 14.45
C ASN A 80 -7.88 14.55 14.87
N ASP A 81 -8.26 13.32 14.52
CA ASP A 81 -9.52 12.67 14.91
C ASP A 81 -9.21 11.27 15.48
N ILE A 82 -8.47 11.24 16.58
CA ILE A 82 -8.05 9.97 17.22
C ILE A 82 -9.23 9.23 17.85
N GLU A 83 -10.28 9.95 18.23
CA GLU A 83 -11.51 9.36 18.76
C GLU A 83 -12.23 8.49 17.73
N ASP A 84 -12.07 8.79 16.43
CA ASP A 84 -12.59 7.99 15.31
C ASP A 84 -14.08 7.64 15.47
N LYS A 85 -14.90 8.66 15.74
CA LYS A 85 -16.35 8.47 15.91
C LYS A 85 -17.01 7.87 14.67
N ALA A 86 -16.40 8.09 13.50
CA ALA A 86 -16.84 7.51 12.23
C ALA A 86 -16.48 6.01 12.08
N GLY A 87 -15.63 5.47 12.95
CA GLY A 87 -15.19 4.06 12.96
C GLY A 87 -14.35 3.69 11.75
N ALA A 88 -13.57 4.62 11.19
CA ALA A 88 -12.72 4.41 10.03
C ALA A 88 -11.68 3.30 10.28
N MET A 89 -11.17 3.16 11.50
CA MET A 89 -10.24 2.10 11.88
C MET A 89 -10.86 0.70 11.69
N PHE A 90 -12.05 0.45 12.23
CA PHE A 90 -12.69 -0.87 12.12
C PHE A 90 -13.20 -1.17 10.71
N LYS A 91 -13.64 -0.13 9.98
CA LYS A 91 -13.96 -0.24 8.55
C LYS A 91 -12.73 -0.60 7.74
N ASN A 92 -11.58 0.03 8.02
CA ASN A 92 -10.30 -0.31 7.40
C ASN A 92 -9.91 -1.77 7.69
N PHE A 93 -10.01 -2.22 8.94
CA PHE A 93 -9.70 -3.61 9.30
C PHE A 93 -10.56 -4.60 8.51
N THR A 94 -11.86 -4.32 8.40
CA THR A 94 -12.81 -5.14 7.61
C THR A 94 -12.47 -5.14 6.11
N LEU A 95 -11.90 -4.06 5.59
CA LEU A 95 -11.48 -3.95 4.19
C LEU A 95 -10.18 -4.72 3.96
N VAL A 96 -9.16 -4.47 4.78
CA VAL A 96 -7.84 -5.10 4.70
C VAL A 96 -7.92 -6.60 4.91
N SER A 97 -8.79 -7.08 5.82
CA SER A 97 -8.96 -8.52 6.08
C SER A 97 -9.48 -9.30 4.88
N LYS A 98 -9.96 -8.65 3.81
CA LYS A 98 -10.37 -9.31 2.56
C LYS A 98 -9.21 -9.58 1.60
N LEU A 99 -8.03 -9.04 1.88
CA LEU A 99 -6.80 -9.34 1.14
C LEU A 99 -6.11 -10.63 1.60
N HIS A 100 -6.60 -11.24 2.68
CA HIS A 100 -6.15 -12.50 3.26
C HIS A 100 -7.22 -13.56 3.07
#